data_AF-A0A8J7X1W0-F1
#
_entry.id   AF-A0A8J7X1W0-F1
#
_cell.length_a   1.000
_cell.length_b   1.000
_cell.length_c   1.000
_cell.angle_alpha   90.00
_cell.angle_beta   90.00
_cell.angle_gamma   90.00
#
_symmetry.space_group_name_H-M   'P 1'
#
loop_
_entity.id
_entity.type
_entity.pdbx_description
1 polymer ?
#
loop_
_entity_poly.entity_id
_entity_poly.type
_entity_poly.pdbx_seq_one_letter_code
_entity_poly.pdbx_strand_id
1 'polypeptide(L)'
;MSQKGETHELEVMVEALLQNSEETIVTVNQASMVLYYNRLLPGIHAQKGLGMSLDDYLPKEQQEAFGNEIGKIFQEDDATALSFNITDTDGKVREYAAKFSPVRDGNTIVATIITIRDVTTHNELERENRKLKGQLIELSRVVEAHRRQSQNHEETQKLKNQVSQLASENQTLKNKVGKLTQELEGEKRELKGEVEREKAIEAKIHTEEMRLRELEEETQKMKAEGEEILKKDLQTLKNINQLIQAKMKHMDVGVSPTIDTDDRAPRTDEKPEQTPPETVPVEIQKDEATVNVPTDIAKPAETPVTVENKLIETKPAEEAVSKPEKTEDLKALEKERMKKVNSWLNEVIEKTRSKKE
;
A
#
# COMPACT_ATOMS: atom_id res chain seq x y z
N MET A 1 -87.98 -19.31 25.91
CA MET A 1 -88.20 -18.88 24.50
C MET A 1 -87.01 -18.13 23.88
N SER A 2 -85.84 -17.98 24.55
CA SER A 2 -84.72 -17.18 23.99
C SER A 2 -83.92 -17.80 22.85
N GLN A 3 -83.65 -19.10 22.88
CA GLN A 3 -82.63 -19.73 22.01
C GLN A 3 -82.81 -19.53 20.49
N LYS A 4 -84.01 -19.18 20.00
CA LYS A 4 -84.23 -18.86 18.57
C LYS A 4 -83.80 -17.45 18.14
N GLY A 5 -83.56 -16.53 19.08
CA GLY A 5 -82.98 -15.21 18.77
C GLY A 5 -81.47 -15.32 18.63
N GLU A 6 -80.82 -15.94 19.63
CA GLU A 6 -79.36 -16.11 19.75
C GLU A 6 -78.75 -16.81 18.51
N THR A 7 -79.40 -17.82 17.94
CA THR A 7 -78.93 -18.48 16.71
C THR A 7 -78.98 -17.57 15.50
N HIS A 8 -80.04 -16.76 15.37
CA HIS A 8 -80.27 -15.92 14.20
C HIS A 8 -79.33 -14.70 14.18
N GLU A 9 -79.07 -14.09 15.35
CA GLU A 9 -78.08 -13.02 15.48
C GLU A 9 -76.66 -13.51 15.12
N LEU A 10 -76.32 -14.75 15.50
CA LEU A 10 -75.04 -15.37 15.13
C LEU A 10 -74.95 -15.69 13.62
N GLU A 11 -76.02 -16.25 13.02
CA GLU A 11 -76.11 -16.49 11.58
C GLU A 11 -75.87 -15.20 10.77
N VAL A 12 -76.59 -14.12 11.10
CA VAL A 12 -76.47 -12.82 10.43
C VAL A 12 -75.08 -12.21 10.62
N MET A 13 -74.46 -12.35 11.80
CA MET A 13 -73.09 -11.87 12.04
C MET A 13 -72.06 -12.66 11.21
N VAL A 14 -72.20 -13.99 11.14
CA VAL A 14 -71.29 -14.85 10.35
C VAL A 14 -71.44 -14.56 8.86
N GLU A 15 -72.67 -14.42 8.35
CA GLU A 15 -72.90 -14.04 6.96
C GLU A 15 -72.30 -12.66 6.64
N ALA A 16 -72.51 -11.66 7.50
CA ALA A 16 -71.93 -10.33 7.32
C ALA A 16 -70.38 -10.36 7.29
N LEU A 17 -69.73 -11.16 8.14
CA LEU A 17 -68.28 -11.34 8.13
C LEU A 17 -67.78 -12.01 6.83
N LEU A 18 -68.47 -13.07 6.38
CA LEU A 18 -68.11 -13.79 5.16
C LEU A 18 -68.34 -12.96 3.89
N GLN A 19 -69.41 -12.17 3.83
CA GLN A 19 -69.66 -11.27 2.70
C GLN A 19 -68.60 -10.15 2.60
N ASN A 20 -68.17 -9.58 3.73
CA ASN A 20 -67.19 -8.50 3.78
C ASN A 20 -65.72 -8.96 3.64
N SER A 21 -65.41 -10.24 3.85
CA SER A 21 -64.08 -10.81 3.59
C SER A 21 -63.62 -10.53 2.15
N GLU A 22 -62.45 -9.92 1.96
CA GLU A 22 -61.86 -9.74 0.62
C GLU A 22 -61.60 -11.08 -0.09
N GLU A 23 -61.22 -12.09 0.68
CA GLU A 23 -60.85 -13.42 0.20
C GLU A 23 -62.10 -14.24 -0.18
N THR A 24 -61.94 -15.05 -1.25
CA THR A 24 -62.97 -15.97 -1.73
C THR A 24 -62.91 -17.26 -0.93
N ILE A 25 -63.98 -17.57 -0.22
CA ILE A 25 -64.11 -18.71 0.68
C ILE A 25 -65.11 -19.67 0.03
N VAL A 26 -64.65 -20.87 -0.30
CA VAL A 26 -65.47 -21.97 -0.87
C VAL A 26 -65.39 -23.15 0.08
N THR A 27 -66.51 -23.80 0.38
CA THR A 27 -66.53 -25.05 1.16
C THR A 27 -66.95 -26.20 0.26
N VAL A 28 -66.18 -27.28 0.22
CA VAL A 28 -66.46 -28.48 -0.59
C VAL A 28 -66.43 -29.76 0.25
N ASN A 29 -67.20 -30.77 -0.15
CA ASN A 29 -67.14 -32.11 0.47
C ASN A 29 -66.04 -32.99 -0.16
N GLN A 30 -65.93 -34.24 0.31
CA GLN A 30 -64.95 -35.23 -0.19
C GLN A 30 -65.09 -35.56 -1.69
N ALA A 31 -66.27 -35.35 -2.27
CA ALA A 31 -66.53 -35.52 -3.71
C ALA A 31 -66.37 -34.20 -4.49
N SER A 32 -65.62 -33.24 -3.96
CA SER A 32 -65.42 -31.87 -4.49
C SER A 32 -66.70 -31.05 -4.70
N MET A 33 -67.85 -31.47 -4.16
CA MET A 33 -69.13 -30.78 -4.38
C MET A 33 -69.21 -29.50 -3.53
N VAL A 34 -69.53 -28.37 -4.17
CA VAL A 34 -69.59 -27.05 -3.54
C VAL A 34 -70.80 -26.95 -2.61
N LEU A 35 -70.53 -26.88 -1.30
CA LEU A 35 -71.52 -26.72 -0.24
C LEU A 35 -71.84 -25.25 0.06
N TYR A 36 -70.85 -24.37 -0.09
CA TYR A 36 -70.95 -22.93 0.18
C TYR A 36 -69.91 -22.14 -0.62
N TYR A 37 -70.23 -20.89 -0.99
CA TYR A 37 -69.24 -19.87 -1.35
C TYR A 37 -69.73 -18.47 -0.93
N ASN A 38 -68.81 -17.58 -0.53
CA ASN A 38 -69.16 -16.17 -0.22
C ASN A 38 -69.15 -15.26 -1.46
N ARG A 39 -68.34 -15.58 -2.47
CA ARG A 39 -68.20 -14.89 -3.76
C ARG A 39 -67.63 -15.84 -4.82
N LEU A 40 -67.64 -15.41 -6.08
CA LEU A 40 -67.03 -16.15 -7.20
C LEU A 40 -65.77 -15.41 -7.67
N LEU A 41 -64.77 -16.14 -8.17
CA LEU A 41 -63.58 -15.53 -8.78
C LEU A 41 -63.91 -14.92 -10.14
N PRO A 42 -63.24 -13.82 -10.55
CA PRO A 42 -63.30 -13.31 -11.92
C PRO A 42 -63.07 -14.40 -12.98
N GLY A 43 -63.80 -14.33 -14.08
CA GLY A 43 -63.85 -15.37 -15.12
C GLY A 43 -64.82 -16.53 -14.84
N ILE A 44 -65.09 -16.88 -13.58
CA ILE A 44 -65.98 -18.00 -13.22
C ILE A 44 -67.46 -17.61 -13.42
N HIS A 45 -68.18 -18.40 -14.19
CA HIS A 45 -69.56 -18.09 -14.60
C HIS A 45 -70.60 -18.49 -13.54
N ALA A 46 -71.35 -17.51 -13.03
CA ALA A 46 -72.35 -17.66 -11.96
C ALA A 46 -73.61 -18.49 -12.32
N GLN A 47 -73.66 -19.12 -13.49
CA GLN A 47 -74.77 -20.02 -13.88
C GLN A 47 -74.70 -21.40 -13.18
N LYS A 48 -73.62 -21.68 -12.46
CA LYS A 48 -73.43 -22.93 -11.69
C LYS A 48 -73.68 -22.68 -10.20
N GLY A 49 -74.75 -23.27 -9.67
CA GLY A 49 -75.19 -23.10 -8.28
C GLY A 49 -74.60 -24.13 -7.31
N LEU A 50 -74.88 -23.94 -6.01
CA LEU A 50 -74.50 -24.89 -4.95
C LEU A 50 -74.91 -26.32 -5.30
N GLY A 51 -74.07 -27.30 -4.96
CA GLY A 51 -74.27 -28.71 -5.30
C GLY A 51 -73.75 -29.12 -6.69
N MET A 52 -72.85 -28.36 -7.31
CA MET A 52 -72.04 -28.78 -8.47
C MET A 52 -70.59 -29.10 -8.03
N SER A 53 -69.82 -29.85 -8.84
CA SER A 53 -68.40 -30.10 -8.53
C SER A 53 -67.59 -28.81 -8.59
N LEU A 54 -66.53 -28.68 -7.79
CA LEU A 54 -65.56 -27.60 -7.91
C LEU A 54 -64.88 -27.59 -9.30
N ASP A 55 -64.68 -28.77 -9.90
CA ASP A 55 -64.06 -28.91 -11.23
C ASP A 55 -64.84 -28.14 -12.30
N ASP A 56 -66.18 -28.07 -12.15
CA ASP A 56 -67.08 -27.35 -13.04
C ASP A 56 -66.84 -25.82 -13.02
N TYR A 57 -66.19 -25.29 -11.99
CA TYR A 57 -65.85 -23.87 -11.85
C TYR A 57 -64.38 -23.56 -12.25
N LEU A 58 -63.52 -24.57 -12.28
CA LEU A 58 -62.08 -24.40 -12.52
C LEU A 58 -61.70 -24.58 -14.00
N PRO A 59 -60.65 -23.88 -14.49
CA PRO A 59 -59.97 -24.23 -15.73
C PRO A 59 -59.47 -25.69 -15.67
N LYS A 60 -59.48 -26.40 -16.80
CA LYS A 60 -59.10 -27.82 -16.87
C LYS A 60 -57.68 -28.08 -16.37
N GLU A 61 -56.82 -27.10 -16.58
CA GLU A 61 -55.41 -27.06 -16.17
C GLU A 61 -55.23 -27.02 -14.64
N GLN A 62 -56.29 -26.74 -13.88
CA GLN A 62 -56.29 -26.63 -12.42
C GLN A 62 -57.13 -27.73 -11.73
N GLN A 63 -58.01 -28.43 -12.46
CA GLN A 63 -58.90 -29.47 -11.90
C GLN A 63 -58.10 -30.57 -11.17
N GLU A 64 -57.09 -31.14 -11.81
CA GLU A 64 -56.23 -32.17 -11.22
C GLU A 64 -55.48 -31.66 -9.98
N ALA A 65 -54.98 -30.42 -10.01
CA ALA A 65 -54.25 -29.83 -8.88
C ALA A 65 -55.17 -29.65 -7.66
N PHE A 66 -56.36 -29.08 -7.84
CA PHE A 66 -57.34 -28.92 -6.76
C PHE A 66 -57.86 -30.26 -6.25
N GLY A 67 -58.17 -31.22 -7.14
CA GLY A 67 -58.60 -32.56 -6.75
C GLY A 67 -57.55 -33.30 -5.91
N ASN A 68 -56.26 -33.18 -6.27
CA ASN A 68 -55.17 -33.75 -5.50
C ASN A 68 -55.01 -33.08 -4.12
N GLU A 69 -55.08 -31.75 -4.01
CA GLU A 69 -55.00 -31.07 -2.71
C GLU A 69 -56.20 -31.38 -1.81
N ILE A 70 -57.42 -31.38 -2.35
CA ILE A 70 -58.62 -31.84 -1.61
C ILE A 70 -58.43 -33.29 -1.15
N GLY A 71 -57.93 -34.16 -2.03
CA GLY A 71 -57.63 -35.56 -1.74
C GLY A 71 -56.65 -35.74 -0.58
N LYS A 72 -55.63 -34.87 -0.46
CA LYS A 72 -54.71 -34.84 0.69
C LYS A 72 -55.41 -34.42 1.98
N ILE A 73 -56.22 -33.37 1.97
CA ILE A 73 -56.94 -32.95 3.19
C ILE A 73 -57.72 -34.12 3.79
N PHE A 74 -58.43 -34.91 2.98
CA PHE A 74 -59.22 -36.05 3.44
C PHE A 74 -58.40 -37.33 3.76
N GLN A 75 -57.08 -37.34 3.57
CA GLN A 75 -56.20 -38.49 3.84
C GLN A 75 -55.11 -38.21 4.89
N GLU A 76 -54.47 -37.05 4.78
CA GLU A 76 -53.31 -36.62 5.56
C GLU A 76 -53.69 -35.68 6.71
N ASP A 77 -54.88 -35.06 6.67
CA ASP A 77 -55.46 -34.19 7.71
C ASP A 77 -54.67 -32.87 8.00
N ASP A 78 -53.58 -32.65 7.26
CA ASP A 78 -52.78 -31.42 7.27
C ASP A 78 -53.31 -30.36 6.29
N ALA A 79 -53.17 -29.08 6.65
CA ALA A 79 -53.63 -27.95 5.84
C ALA A 79 -52.62 -27.58 4.73
N THR A 80 -53.02 -27.68 3.46
CA THR A 80 -52.14 -27.42 2.30
C THR A 80 -52.41 -26.06 1.61
N ALA A 81 -51.57 -25.69 0.64
CA ALA A 81 -51.72 -24.47 -0.14
C ALA A 81 -51.25 -24.68 -1.60
N LEU A 82 -51.91 -23.99 -2.54
CA LEU A 82 -51.67 -24.05 -3.98
C LEU A 82 -51.63 -22.64 -4.58
N SER A 83 -50.61 -22.34 -5.37
CA SER A 83 -50.57 -21.13 -6.19
C SER A 83 -50.93 -21.47 -7.64
N PHE A 84 -51.85 -20.71 -8.23
CA PHE A 84 -52.40 -20.96 -9.55
C PHE A 84 -52.73 -19.65 -10.28
N ASN A 85 -52.96 -19.73 -11.59
CA ASN A 85 -53.28 -18.56 -12.41
C ASN A 85 -54.65 -18.72 -13.07
N ILE A 86 -55.42 -17.62 -13.13
CA ILE A 86 -56.65 -17.50 -13.93
C ILE A 86 -56.49 -16.33 -14.89
N THR A 87 -56.94 -16.52 -16.13
CA THR A 87 -57.12 -15.42 -17.09
C THR A 87 -58.51 -14.82 -16.88
N ASP A 88 -58.53 -13.55 -16.47
CA ASP A 88 -59.74 -12.73 -16.26
C ASP A 88 -60.48 -12.47 -17.60
N THR A 89 -61.73 -11.98 -17.56
CA THR A 89 -62.51 -11.68 -18.77
C THR A 89 -61.86 -10.59 -19.64
N ASP A 90 -61.01 -9.75 -19.04
CA ASP A 90 -60.16 -8.75 -19.71
C ASP A 90 -58.97 -9.36 -20.47
N GLY A 91 -58.76 -10.68 -20.41
CA GLY A 91 -57.56 -11.35 -20.93
C GLY A 91 -56.31 -11.18 -20.05
N LYS A 92 -56.44 -10.55 -18.87
CA LYS A 92 -55.35 -10.35 -17.90
C LYS A 92 -55.15 -11.63 -17.08
N VAL A 93 -53.90 -12.09 -16.96
CA VAL A 93 -53.56 -13.18 -16.05
C VAL A 93 -53.45 -12.64 -14.63
N ARG A 94 -54.16 -13.26 -13.69
CA ARG A 94 -54.08 -13.04 -12.24
C ARG A 94 -53.50 -14.26 -11.55
N GLU A 95 -52.70 -14.01 -10.54
CA GLU A 95 -52.05 -15.02 -9.70
C GLU A 95 -52.80 -15.11 -8.37
N TYR A 96 -53.26 -16.32 -8.04
CA TYR A 96 -54.05 -16.61 -6.85
C TYR A 96 -53.32 -17.59 -5.93
N ALA A 97 -53.47 -17.39 -4.63
CA ALA A 97 -53.09 -18.36 -3.60
C ALA A 97 -54.35 -18.95 -2.98
N ALA A 98 -54.53 -20.27 -3.11
CA ALA A 98 -55.51 -21.05 -2.37
C ALA A 98 -54.86 -21.69 -1.13
N LYS A 99 -55.57 -21.68 0.00
CA LYS A 99 -55.26 -22.47 1.19
C LYS A 99 -56.43 -23.39 1.49
N PHE A 100 -56.14 -24.66 1.73
CA PHE A 100 -57.11 -25.70 2.04
C PHE A 100 -57.05 -26.00 3.55
N SER A 101 -58.21 -26.12 4.21
CA SER A 101 -58.31 -26.31 5.66
C SER A 101 -59.42 -27.30 6.02
N PRO A 102 -59.14 -28.41 6.73
CA PRO A 102 -60.16 -29.41 7.06
C PRO A 102 -61.25 -28.85 7.99
N VAL A 103 -62.51 -29.19 7.69
CA VAL A 103 -63.68 -28.97 8.56
C VAL A 103 -64.05 -30.33 9.17
N ARG A 104 -64.13 -30.38 10.50
CA ARG A 104 -64.37 -31.62 11.25
C ARG A 104 -65.74 -31.64 11.92
N ASP A 105 -66.34 -32.82 11.96
CA ASP A 105 -67.32 -33.19 12.97
C ASP A 105 -66.72 -34.30 13.85
N GLY A 106 -66.41 -33.95 15.10
CA GLY A 106 -65.57 -34.78 15.98
C GLY A 106 -64.20 -35.10 15.35
N ASN A 107 -63.92 -36.39 15.15
CA ASN A 107 -62.69 -36.87 14.52
C ASN A 107 -62.82 -37.04 12.99
N THR A 108 -63.99 -36.82 12.40
CA THR A 108 -64.24 -37.06 10.97
C THR A 108 -64.14 -35.74 10.19
N ILE A 109 -63.34 -35.72 9.12
CA ILE A 109 -63.32 -34.58 8.19
C ILE A 109 -64.56 -34.67 7.32
N VAL A 110 -65.43 -33.66 7.37
CA VAL A 110 -66.74 -33.64 6.67
C VAL A 110 -66.72 -32.73 5.44
N ALA A 111 -65.85 -31.72 5.43
CA ALA A 111 -65.65 -30.78 4.34
C ALA A 111 -64.21 -30.23 4.38
N THR A 112 -63.82 -29.48 3.36
CA THR A 112 -62.64 -28.59 3.39
C THR A 112 -63.03 -27.19 2.98
N ILE A 113 -62.50 -26.19 3.69
CA ILE A 113 -62.59 -24.78 3.35
C ILE A 113 -61.39 -24.41 2.50
N ILE A 114 -61.67 -23.85 1.33
CA ILE A 114 -60.71 -23.32 0.38
C ILE A 114 -60.79 -21.79 0.45
N THR A 115 -59.76 -21.17 1.01
CA THR A 115 -59.62 -19.71 1.07
C THR A 115 -58.70 -19.25 -0.06
N ILE A 116 -59.19 -18.42 -0.96
CA ILE A 116 -58.51 -18.00 -2.20
C ILE A 116 -58.33 -16.49 -2.22
N ARG A 117 -57.09 -16.05 -2.39
CA ARG A 117 -56.68 -14.63 -2.39
C ARG A 117 -56.00 -14.27 -3.71
N ASP A 118 -56.38 -13.13 -4.30
CA ASP A 118 -55.60 -12.51 -5.39
C ASP A 118 -54.28 -11.99 -4.81
N VAL A 119 -53.15 -12.53 -5.28
CA VAL A 119 -51.80 -12.15 -4.87
C VAL A 119 -51.03 -11.45 -5.98
N THR A 120 -51.67 -11.16 -7.13
CA THR A 120 -51.05 -10.55 -8.31
C THR A 120 -50.31 -9.27 -7.94
N THR A 121 -50.99 -8.33 -7.29
CA THR A 121 -50.44 -7.03 -6.91
C THR A 121 -49.35 -7.15 -5.84
N HIS A 122 -49.48 -8.10 -4.91
CA HIS A 122 -48.46 -8.36 -3.90
C HIS A 122 -47.17 -8.87 -4.56
N ASN A 123 -47.29 -9.84 -5.46
CA ASN A 123 -46.15 -10.46 -6.13
C ASN A 123 -45.52 -9.52 -7.17
N GLU A 124 -46.30 -8.66 -7.84
CA GLU A 124 -45.78 -7.56 -8.66
C GLU A 124 -44.95 -6.58 -7.85
N LEU A 125 -45.47 -6.08 -6.73
CA LEU A 125 -44.74 -5.20 -5.82
C LEU A 125 -43.49 -5.88 -5.24
N GLU A 126 -43.54 -7.19 -4.94
CA GLU A 126 -42.38 -7.92 -4.44
C GLU A 126 -41.31 -8.11 -5.52
N ARG A 127 -41.70 -8.40 -6.77
CA ARG A 127 -40.80 -8.45 -7.95
C ARG A 127 -40.14 -7.09 -8.19
N GLU A 128 -40.89 -6.00 -8.13
CA GLU A 128 -40.33 -4.64 -8.25
C GLU A 128 -39.39 -4.32 -7.08
N ASN A 129 -39.76 -4.66 -5.84
CA ASN A 129 -38.93 -4.45 -4.67
C ASN A 129 -37.60 -5.22 -4.76
N ARG A 130 -37.63 -6.48 -5.20
CA ARG A 130 -36.43 -7.30 -5.49
C ARG A 130 -35.57 -6.66 -6.60
N LYS A 131 -36.18 -6.16 -7.67
CA LYS A 131 -35.49 -5.46 -8.77
C LYS A 131 -34.79 -4.17 -8.30
N LEU A 132 -35.50 -3.32 -7.56
CA LEU A 132 -34.96 -2.07 -7.00
C LEU A 132 -33.82 -2.34 -6.00
N LYS A 133 -33.93 -3.37 -5.16
CA LYS A 133 -32.84 -3.83 -4.28
C LYS A 133 -31.61 -4.29 -5.09
N GLY A 134 -31.81 -5.01 -6.18
CA GLY A 134 -30.73 -5.40 -7.10
C GLY A 134 -29.99 -4.18 -7.68
N GLN A 135 -30.74 -3.20 -8.19
CA GLN A 135 -30.19 -1.94 -8.72
C GLN A 135 -29.46 -1.11 -7.65
N LEU A 136 -29.94 -1.11 -6.40
CA LEU A 136 -29.27 -0.43 -5.29
C LEU A 136 -27.93 -1.08 -4.93
N ILE A 137 -27.87 -2.42 -4.93
CA ILE A 137 -26.62 -3.18 -4.71
C ILE A 137 -25.61 -2.93 -5.84
N GLU A 138 -26.07 -2.87 -7.09
CA GLU A 138 -25.22 -2.53 -8.23
C GLU A 138 -24.67 -1.09 -8.12
N LEU A 139 -25.52 -0.12 -7.76
CA LEU A 139 -25.12 1.27 -7.54
C LEU A 139 -24.10 1.41 -6.40
N SER A 140 -24.27 0.68 -5.28
CA SER A 140 -23.27 0.68 -4.18
C SER A 140 -21.89 0.25 -4.68
N ARG A 141 -21.82 -0.85 -5.45
CA ARG A 141 -20.57 -1.35 -6.03
C ARG A 141 -19.89 -0.31 -6.95
N VAL A 142 -20.67 0.42 -7.75
CA VAL A 142 -20.16 1.51 -8.60
C VAL A 142 -19.62 2.68 -7.77
N VAL A 143 -20.35 3.10 -6.72
CA VAL A 143 -19.92 4.18 -5.81
C VAL A 143 -18.66 3.80 -5.04
N GLU A 144 -18.56 2.56 -4.55
CA GLU A 144 -17.37 2.04 -3.87
C GLU A 144 -16.17 1.95 -4.81
N ALA A 145 -16.36 1.50 -6.06
CA ALA A 145 -15.29 1.47 -7.06
C ALA A 145 -14.79 2.89 -7.39
N HIS A 146 -15.70 3.85 -7.60
CA HIS A 146 -15.34 5.26 -7.82
C HIS A 146 -14.62 5.87 -6.61
N ARG A 147 -15.03 5.52 -5.38
CA ARG A 147 -14.36 5.96 -4.15
C ARG A 147 -12.91 5.45 -4.09
N ARG A 148 -12.68 4.17 -4.36
CA ARG A 148 -11.33 3.59 -4.44
C ARG A 148 -10.50 4.25 -5.54
N GLN A 149 -11.07 4.44 -6.74
CA GLN A 149 -10.40 5.17 -7.83
C GLN A 149 -10.00 6.60 -7.43
N SER A 150 -10.86 7.29 -6.68
CA SER A 150 -10.60 8.65 -6.18
C SER A 150 -9.45 8.66 -5.15
N GLN A 151 -9.43 7.70 -4.22
CA GLN A 151 -8.35 7.55 -3.24
C GLN A 151 -7.00 7.24 -3.92
N ASN A 152 -6.99 6.28 -4.86
CA ASN A 152 -5.80 5.96 -5.66
C ASN A 152 -5.31 7.18 -6.47
N HIS A 153 -6.22 8.05 -6.94
CA HIS A 153 -5.84 9.30 -7.60
C HIS A 153 -5.17 10.28 -6.62
N GLU A 154 -5.72 10.45 -5.42
CA GLU A 154 -5.12 11.30 -4.39
C GLU A 154 -3.72 10.81 -3.97
N GLU A 155 -3.55 9.50 -3.80
CA GLU A 155 -2.27 8.87 -3.47
C GLU A 155 -1.24 9.02 -4.60
N THR A 156 -1.63 8.81 -5.86
CA THR A 156 -0.72 8.99 -7.00
C THR A 156 -0.29 10.45 -7.19
N GLN A 157 -1.15 11.43 -6.85
CA GLN A 157 -0.75 12.85 -6.82
C GLN A 157 0.22 13.15 -5.66
N LYS A 158 0.00 12.58 -4.46
CA LYS A 158 0.93 12.71 -3.33
C LYS A 158 2.32 12.13 -3.66
N LEU A 159 2.36 10.92 -4.20
CA LEU A 159 3.59 10.26 -4.66
C LEU A 159 4.30 11.08 -5.76
N LYS A 160 3.55 11.61 -6.73
CA LYS A 160 4.10 12.48 -7.78
C LYS A 160 4.73 13.76 -7.22
N ASN A 161 4.11 14.37 -6.21
CA ASN A 161 4.66 15.56 -5.55
C ASN A 161 5.93 15.22 -4.77
N GLN A 162 5.97 14.09 -4.04
CA GLN A 162 7.17 13.59 -3.36
C GLN A 162 8.31 13.29 -4.33
N VAL A 163 8.04 12.64 -5.46
CA VAL A 163 9.03 12.39 -6.52
C VAL A 163 9.56 13.71 -7.11
N SER A 164 8.70 14.71 -7.29
CA SER A 164 9.12 16.04 -7.77
C SER A 164 9.99 16.79 -6.75
N GLN A 165 9.73 16.62 -5.45
CA GLN A 165 10.58 17.16 -4.38
C GLN A 165 11.94 16.45 -4.34
N LEU A 166 11.95 15.12 -4.30
CA LEU A 166 13.19 14.34 -4.30
C LEU A 166 14.05 14.61 -5.55
N ALA A 167 13.43 14.89 -6.71
CA ALA A 167 14.14 15.29 -7.92
C ALA A 167 14.84 16.65 -7.77
N SER A 168 14.20 17.64 -7.13
CA SER A 168 14.82 18.95 -6.89
C SER A 168 15.94 18.88 -5.84
N GLU A 169 15.75 18.08 -4.77
CA GLU A 169 16.77 17.82 -3.76
C GLU A 169 17.99 17.11 -4.35
N ASN A 170 17.79 16.07 -5.16
CA ASN A 170 18.89 15.40 -5.89
C ASN A 170 19.63 16.36 -6.83
N GLN A 171 18.92 17.26 -7.53
CA GLN A 171 19.57 18.28 -8.36
C GLN A 171 20.37 19.29 -7.52
N THR A 172 19.88 19.67 -6.34
CA THR A 172 20.62 20.52 -5.39
C THR A 172 21.87 19.82 -4.84
N LEU A 173 21.79 18.53 -4.50
CA LEU A 173 22.94 17.73 -4.08
C LEU A 173 23.97 17.57 -5.21
N LYS A 174 23.52 17.27 -6.44
CA LYS A 174 24.37 17.20 -7.64
C LYS A 174 25.13 18.51 -7.88
N ASN A 175 24.46 19.65 -7.70
CA ASN A 175 25.10 20.97 -7.78
C ASN A 175 26.14 21.20 -6.66
N LYS A 176 25.88 20.74 -5.42
CA LYS A 176 26.87 20.80 -4.32
C LYS A 176 28.09 19.92 -4.59
N VAL A 177 27.89 18.68 -5.03
CA VAL A 177 28.99 17.76 -5.40
C VAL A 177 29.83 18.35 -6.53
N GLY A 178 29.20 18.98 -7.53
CA GLY A 178 29.91 19.69 -8.59
C GLY A 178 30.82 20.80 -8.08
N LYS A 179 30.37 21.61 -7.10
CA LYS A 179 31.20 22.64 -6.46
C LYS A 179 32.36 22.06 -5.66
N LEU A 180 32.09 21.11 -4.78
CA LEU A 180 33.13 20.45 -3.96
C LEU A 180 34.20 19.77 -4.84
N THR A 181 33.81 19.24 -6.00
CA THR A 181 34.76 18.68 -6.98
C THR A 181 35.64 19.77 -7.61
N GLN A 182 35.08 20.94 -7.92
CA GLN A 182 35.84 22.09 -8.45
C GLN A 182 36.77 22.71 -7.39
N GLU A 183 36.32 22.79 -6.14
CA GLU A 183 37.09 23.28 -4.99
C GLU A 183 38.29 22.35 -4.72
N LEU A 184 38.08 21.03 -4.65
CA LEU A 184 39.12 20.02 -4.49
C LEU A 184 40.08 19.94 -5.70
N GLU A 185 39.59 20.17 -6.93
CA GLU A 185 40.46 20.37 -8.09
C GLU A 185 41.31 21.64 -8.00
N GLY A 186 40.82 22.69 -7.33
CA GLY A 186 41.55 23.91 -7.03
C GLY A 186 42.70 23.65 -6.06
N GLU A 187 42.40 23.12 -4.87
CA GLU A 187 43.37 22.73 -3.85
C GLU A 187 44.45 21.80 -4.41
N LYS A 188 44.06 20.81 -5.23
CA LYS A 188 45.00 19.89 -5.89
C LYS A 188 45.95 20.58 -6.89
N ARG A 189 45.53 21.67 -7.52
CA ARG A 189 46.40 22.50 -8.39
C ARG A 189 47.32 23.39 -7.57
N GLU A 190 46.84 23.93 -6.46
CA GLU A 190 47.63 24.74 -5.53
C GLU A 190 48.75 23.91 -4.88
N LEU A 191 48.41 22.77 -4.26
CA LEU A 191 49.37 21.81 -3.69
C LEU A 191 50.39 21.32 -4.73
N LYS A 192 49.98 21.09 -5.99
CA LYS A 192 50.92 20.76 -7.07
C LYS A 192 51.89 21.92 -7.36
N GLY A 193 51.40 23.16 -7.33
CA GLY A 193 52.21 24.36 -7.47
C GLY A 193 53.18 24.55 -6.30
N GLU A 194 52.79 24.18 -5.08
CA GLU A 194 53.68 24.19 -3.91
C GLU A 194 54.79 23.16 -4.02
N VAL A 195 54.47 21.90 -4.36
CA VAL A 195 55.49 20.85 -4.63
C VAL A 195 56.43 21.23 -5.77
N GLU A 196 55.99 22.01 -6.75
CA GLU A 196 56.86 22.56 -7.81
C GLU A 196 57.72 23.75 -7.34
N ARG A 197 57.25 24.55 -6.37
CA ARG A 197 58.07 25.58 -5.69
C ARG A 197 59.12 24.95 -4.79
N GLU A 198 58.78 23.93 -4.00
CA GLU A 198 59.70 23.22 -3.13
C GLU A 198 60.86 22.62 -3.92
N LYS A 199 60.57 21.89 -5.00
CA LYS A 199 61.61 21.35 -5.91
C LYS A 199 62.48 22.44 -6.54
N ALA A 200 61.93 23.62 -6.82
CA ALA A 200 62.69 24.76 -7.31
C ALA A 200 63.54 25.44 -6.21
N ILE A 201 63.24 25.21 -4.93
CA ILE A 201 64.07 25.61 -3.78
C ILE A 201 65.16 24.56 -3.54
N GLU A 202 64.83 23.26 -3.53
CA GLU A 202 65.79 22.15 -3.43
C GLU A 202 66.88 22.27 -4.51
N ALA A 203 66.50 22.50 -5.77
CA ALA A 203 67.45 22.69 -6.88
C ALA A 203 68.37 23.90 -6.69
N LYS A 204 67.89 24.99 -6.06
CA LYS A 204 68.72 26.16 -5.73
C LYS A 204 69.67 25.87 -4.58
N ILE A 205 69.19 25.21 -3.52
CA ILE A 205 70.02 24.78 -2.39
C ILE A 205 71.17 23.91 -2.93
N HIS A 206 70.86 22.91 -3.74
CA HIS A 206 71.89 22.05 -4.34
C HIS A 206 72.87 22.79 -5.26
N THR A 207 72.42 23.85 -5.94
CA THR A 207 73.30 24.71 -6.75
C THR A 207 74.28 25.52 -5.88
N GLU A 208 73.84 26.03 -4.74
CA GLU A 208 74.70 26.75 -3.80
C GLU A 208 75.56 25.81 -2.94
N GLU A 209 75.12 24.58 -2.66
CA GLU A 209 75.97 23.51 -2.09
C GLU A 209 77.17 23.21 -2.98
N MET A 210 76.95 23.14 -4.31
CA MET A 210 78.03 22.93 -5.27
C MET A 210 79.01 24.10 -5.28
N ARG A 211 78.51 25.35 -5.26
CA ARG A 211 79.36 26.56 -5.13
C ARG A 211 80.12 26.63 -3.81
N LEU A 212 79.51 26.20 -2.71
CA LEU A 212 80.19 26.10 -1.42
C LEU A 212 81.35 25.10 -1.49
N ARG A 213 81.17 23.94 -2.14
CA ARG A 213 82.28 23.00 -2.37
C ARG A 213 83.37 23.58 -3.28
N GLU A 214 83.01 24.28 -4.35
CA GLU A 214 84.00 24.97 -5.20
C GLU A 214 84.83 25.99 -4.40
N LEU A 215 84.20 26.75 -3.50
CA LEU A 215 84.88 27.70 -2.59
C LEU A 215 85.67 26.99 -1.47
N GLU A 216 85.22 25.84 -0.97
CA GLU A 216 85.98 25.00 -0.03
C GLU A 216 87.22 24.38 -0.69
N GLU A 217 87.12 23.94 -1.94
CA GLU A 217 88.25 23.46 -2.73
C GLU A 217 89.24 24.61 -3.05
N GLU A 218 88.75 25.79 -3.43
CA GLU A 218 89.60 26.96 -3.70
C GLU A 218 90.28 27.48 -2.41
N THR A 219 89.59 27.50 -1.27
CA THR A 219 90.20 27.89 0.01
C THR A 219 91.16 26.81 0.56
N GLN A 220 90.88 25.52 0.36
CA GLN A 220 91.87 24.46 0.64
C GLN A 220 93.11 24.60 -0.24
N LYS A 221 92.94 24.93 -1.52
CA LYS A 221 94.04 25.18 -2.46
C LYS A 221 94.87 26.41 -2.04
N MET A 222 94.23 27.55 -1.77
CA MET A 222 94.92 28.75 -1.26
C MET A 222 95.63 28.48 0.07
N LYS A 223 95.06 27.65 0.95
CA LYS A 223 95.70 27.22 2.19
C LYS A 223 96.91 26.32 1.94
N ALA A 224 96.83 25.38 0.99
CA ALA A 224 97.95 24.53 0.60
C ALA A 224 99.09 25.33 -0.05
N GLU A 225 98.77 26.32 -0.90
CA GLU A 225 99.72 27.28 -1.45
C GLU A 225 100.35 28.14 -0.34
N GLY A 226 99.55 28.64 0.61
CA GLY A 226 100.02 29.36 1.80
C GLY A 226 100.90 28.51 2.72
N GLU A 227 100.61 27.23 2.89
CA GLU A 227 101.45 26.27 3.61
C GLU A 227 102.74 25.93 2.84
N GLU A 228 102.75 26.00 1.51
CA GLU A 228 103.95 25.81 0.69
C GLU A 228 104.86 27.06 0.72
N ILE A 229 104.27 28.26 0.72
CA ILE A 229 104.96 29.52 1.01
C ILE A 229 105.54 29.50 2.43
N LEU A 230 104.74 29.14 3.44
CA LEU A 230 105.22 28.98 4.82
C LEU A 230 106.31 27.91 4.95
N LYS A 231 106.28 26.83 4.14
CA LYS A 231 107.40 25.86 4.08
C LYS A 231 108.64 26.47 3.43
N LYS A 232 108.52 27.27 2.36
CA LYS A 232 109.64 28.00 1.75
C LYS A 232 110.24 29.03 2.70
N ASP A 233 109.42 29.78 3.42
CA ASP A 233 109.85 30.77 4.40
C ASP A 233 110.43 30.11 5.65
N LEU A 234 109.81 29.05 6.18
CA LEU A 234 110.37 28.26 7.29
C LEU A 234 111.67 27.56 6.88
N GLN A 235 111.80 27.11 5.63
CA GLN A 235 113.07 26.56 5.13
C GLN A 235 114.12 27.66 4.94
N THR A 236 113.73 28.86 4.51
CA THR A 236 114.62 30.03 4.42
C THR A 236 115.07 30.47 5.82
N LEU A 237 114.17 30.50 6.79
CA LEU A 237 114.47 30.73 8.21
C LEU A 237 115.30 29.60 8.82
N LYS A 238 115.12 28.34 8.41
CA LYS A 238 116.02 27.23 8.77
C LYS A 238 117.41 27.39 8.15
N ASN A 239 117.52 27.83 6.90
CA ASN A 239 118.80 28.11 6.25
C ASN A 239 119.50 29.28 6.95
N ILE A 240 118.77 30.35 7.31
CA ILE A 240 119.26 31.47 8.11
C ILE A 240 119.65 31.01 9.52
N ASN A 241 118.86 30.16 10.18
CA ASN A 241 119.17 29.63 11.50
C ASN A 241 120.34 28.64 11.47
N GLN A 242 120.53 27.88 10.39
CA GLN A 242 121.73 27.08 10.16
C GLN A 242 122.95 27.97 9.91
N LEU A 243 122.79 29.10 9.22
CA LEU A 243 123.84 30.12 9.08
C LEU A 243 124.19 30.77 10.43
N ILE A 244 123.19 31.03 11.28
CA ILE A 244 123.35 31.55 12.64
C ILE A 244 123.97 30.50 13.55
N GLN A 245 123.57 29.22 13.50
CA GLN A 245 124.17 28.14 14.29
C GLN A 245 125.58 27.77 13.80
N ALA A 246 125.89 27.91 12.51
CA ALA A 246 127.26 27.85 12.01
C ALA A 246 128.12 29.00 12.59
N LYS A 247 127.52 30.17 12.85
CA LYS A 247 128.15 31.31 13.54
C LYS A 247 128.23 31.14 15.07
N MET A 248 127.21 30.55 15.69
CA MET A 248 127.11 30.30 17.13
C MET A 248 127.85 29.04 17.58
N LYS A 249 128.33 28.20 16.65
CA LYS A 249 129.32 27.14 16.93
C LYS A 249 130.67 27.65 17.48
N HIS A 250 130.83 28.97 17.62
CA HIS A 250 131.94 29.63 18.30
C HIS A 250 131.57 30.26 19.66
N MET A 251 130.33 30.12 20.16
CA MET A 251 129.91 30.66 21.46
C MET A 251 129.12 29.63 22.26
N ASP A 252 129.81 28.98 23.19
CA ASP A 252 129.28 28.02 24.15
C ASP A 252 128.89 28.73 25.47
N VAL A 253 127.57 28.86 25.72
CA VAL A 253 127.00 29.19 27.03
C VAL A 253 125.64 28.49 27.14
N GLY A 254 125.41 27.73 28.21
CA GLY A 254 124.15 27.03 28.47
C GLY A 254 123.25 27.72 29.50
N VAL A 255 122.63 26.90 30.37
CA VAL A 255 121.78 27.24 31.55
C VAL A 255 120.26 27.30 31.29
N SER A 256 119.53 26.50 32.08
CA SER A 256 118.05 26.41 32.24
C SER A 256 117.65 27.18 33.54
N PRO A 257 116.46 27.09 34.20
CA PRO A 257 115.35 26.13 34.07
C PRO A 257 113.89 26.67 34.29
N THR A 258 112.93 25.72 34.27
CA THR A 258 111.63 25.59 34.97
C THR A 258 110.96 26.74 35.77
N ILE A 259 109.62 26.83 35.65
CA ILE A 259 108.58 27.04 36.69
C ILE A 259 107.20 26.95 35.95
N ASP A 260 106.39 25.90 36.18
CA ASP A 260 105.30 25.75 37.19
C ASP A 260 104.03 26.56 36.86
N THR A 261 102.96 25.94 36.32
CA THR A 261 101.74 25.36 36.99
C THR A 261 100.70 26.36 37.50
N ASP A 262 99.54 26.40 36.84
CA ASP A 262 98.16 26.37 37.36
C ASP A 262 97.23 26.30 36.13
N ASP A 263 96.20 25.44 36.00
CA ASP A 263 95.14 24.95 36.89
C ASP A 263 93.94 25.89 37.06
N ARG A 264 92.91 25.70 36.22
CA ARG A 264 91.50 25.97 36.53
C ARG A 264 90.51 25.52 35.45
N ALA A 265 89.68 24.55 35.82
CA ALA A 265 88.26 24.51 35.45
C ALA A 265 87.45 24.87 36.74
N PRO A 266 86.10 24.74 36.83
CA PRO A 266 85.04 24.63 35.82
C PRO A 266 83.92 25.69 36.06
N ARG A 267 82.65 25.38 35.75
CA ARG A 267 81.35 25.98 36.19
C ARG A 267 80.74 27.09 35.30
N THR A 268 79.51 26.94 34.77
CA THR A 268 78.11 27.02 35.31
C THR A 268 77.59 28.46 35.46
N ASP A 269 76.28 28.80 35.52
CA ASP A 269 74.97 28.10 35.44
C ASP A 269 74.13 28.76 34.29
N GLU A 270 72.88 28.48 33.91
CA GLU A 270 71.68 27.74 34.42
C GLU A 270 71.21 26.66 33.36
N LYS A 271 70.20 25.77 33.50
CA LYS A 271 68.95 25.63 34.30
C LYS A 271 67.66 26.23 33.62
N PRO A 272 66.41 25.95 34.07
CA PRO A 272 65.61 24.84 33.51
C PRO A 272 64.13 25.15 33.16
N GLU A 273 63.45 24.24 32.44
CA GLU A 273 62.01 23.86 32.58
C GLU A 273 61.81 22.53 31.81
N GLN A 274 61.34 21.40 32.38
CA GLN A 274 60.02 21.02 32.96
C GLN A 274 59.00 20.42 31.97
N THR A 275 59.12 19.10 31.77
CA THR A 275 58.05 18.06 31.86
C THR A 275 56.85 18.02 30.88
N PRO A 276 56.16 16.85 30.75
CA PRO A 276 55.17 16.55 29.69
C PRO A 276 53.72 16.58 30.29
N PRO A 277 52.64 15.84 29.89
CA PRO A 277 52.45 14.62 29.07
C PRO A 277 51.66 14.93 27.76
N GLU A 278 50.81 14.12 27.10
CA GLU A 278 50.07 12.90 27.48
C GLU A 278 49.56 12.07 26.29
N THR A 279 49.42 10.76 26.50
CA THR A 279 48.85 9.83 25.51
C THR A 279 47.34 9.69 25.67
N VAL A 280 46.59 9.96 24.61
CA VAL A 280 45.15 9.65 24.53
C VAL A 280 44.87 8.73 23.34
N PRO A 281 44.57 7.43 23.57
CA PRO A 281 43.90 6.63 22.56
C PRO A 281 42.42 7.04 22.52
N VAL A 282 41.93 7.51 21.36
CA VAL A 282 40.51 7.85 21.20
C VAL A 282 39.69 6.56 21.16
N GLU A 283 39.00 6.28 22.25
CA GLU A 283 38.07 5.16 22.38
C GLU A 283 36.83 5.41 21.50
N ILE A 284 36.70 4.64 20.41
CA ILE A 284 35.56 4.73 19.50
C ILE A 284 34.36 4.03 20.16
N GLN A 285 33.58 4.79 20.93
CA GLN A 285 32.29 4.33 21.44
C GLN A 285 31.35 4.05 20.26
N LYS A 286 30.84 2.81 20.19
CA LYS A 286 29.74 2.43 19.31
C LYS A 286 28.44 2.62 20.06
N ASP A 287 27.69 3.67 19.73
CA ASP A 287 26.29 3.79 20.11
C ASP A 287 25.42 2.81 19.30
N GLU A 288 25.42 1.54 19.70
CA GLU A 288 24.43 0.55 19.24
C GLU A 288 23.08 0.87 19.90
N ALA A 289 22.36 1.83 19.30
CA ALA A 289 21.03 2.25 19.71
C ALA A 289 19.99 1.12 19.53
N THR A 290 19.90 0.23 20.51
CA THR A 290 18.90 -0.84 20.58
C THR A 290 17.50 -0.26 20.77
N VAL A 291 16.81 -0.02 19.66
CA VAL A 291 15.40 0.38 19.65
C VAL A 291 14.55 -0.80 20.12
N ASN A 292 14.15 -0.79 21.39
CA ASN A 292 13.15 -1.72 21.93
C ASN A 292 11.81 -1.53 21.21
N VAL A 293 11.42 -2.49 20.38
CA VAL A 293 10.07 -2.58 19.81
C VAL A 293 9.19 -3.40 20.76
N PRO A 294 8.13 -2.84 21.36
CA PRO A 294 7.19 -3.60 22.16
C PRO A 294 6.39 -4.54 21.26
N THR A 295 6.78 -5.81 21.20
CA THR A 295 6.09 -6.84 20.42
C THR A 295 5.15 -7.61 21.31
N ASP A 296 4.00 -7.01 21.65
CA ASP A 296 2.88 -7.72 22.23
C ASP A 296 1.56 -6.98 21.99
N ILE A 297 0.67 -7.59 21.20
CA ILE A 297 -0.81 -7.49 21.28
C ILE A 297 -1.42 -8.55 20.34
N ALA A 298 -2.16 -9.47 20.96
CA ALA A 298 -3.20 -10.36 20.41
C ALA A 298 -3.17 -10.73 18.91
N LYS A 299 -2.69 -11.95 18.62
CA LYS A 299 -3.07 -12.70 17.40
C LYS A 299 -4.45 -13.35 17.61
N PRO A 300 -5.47 -13.13 16.77
CA PRO A 300 -6.74 -13.85 16.86
C PRO A 300 -6.54 -15.33 16.48
N ALA A 301 -7.38 -16.22 17.03
CA ALA A 301 -7.30 -17.66 16.78
C ALA A 301 -7.96 -18.02 15.44
N GLU A 302 -7.14 -18.33 14.43
CA GLU A 302 -7.62 -18.90 13.16
C GLU A 302 -7.69 -20.43 13.24
N THR A 303 -8.86 -20.99 12.94
CA THR A 303 -9.06 -22.44 12.84
C THR A 303 -8.41 -23.00 11.57
N PRO A 304 -7.74 -24.18 11.62
CA PRO A 304 -7.06 -24.75 10.45
C PRO A 304 -8.06 -25.31 9.43
N VAL A 305 -8.38 -24.52 8.40
CA VAL A 305 -9.04 -25.02 7.18
C VAL A 305 -7.96 -25.65 6.29
N THR A 306 -7.93 -26.98 6.23
CA THR A 306 -6.97 -27.71 5.38
C THR A 306 -7.42 -27.65 3.92
N VAL A 307 -6.76 -26.80 3.11
CA VAL A 307 -6.95 -26.75 1.66
C VAL A 307 -5.72 -27.31 0.97
N GLU A 308 -5.85 -28.46 0.31
CA GLU A 308 -4.80 -29.07 -0.51
C GLU A 308 -4.57 -28.28 -1.81
N ASN A 309 -3.84 -27.16 -1.73
CA ASN A 309 -3.32 -26.50 -2.93
C ASN A 309 -2.20 -27.34 -3.55
N LYS A 310 -2.55 -28.21 -4.50
CA LYS A 310 -1.58 -28.90 -5.37
C LYS A 310 -0.77 -27.87 -6.16
N LEU A 311 0.51 -27.77 -5.84
CA LEU A 311 1.47 -26.92 -6.54
C LEU A 311 1.66 -27.46 -7.98
N ILE A 312 1.19 -26.71 -8.97
CA ILE A 312 1.46 -27.00 -10.38
C ILE A 312 2.66 -26.16 -10.82
N GLU A 313 3.81 -26.81 -11.03
CA GLU A 313 5.02 -26.16 -11.54
C GLU A 313 4.88 -25.83 -13.03
N THR A 314 4.32 -24.67 -13.36
CA THR A 314 4.40 -24.12 -14.72
C THR A 314 5.74 -23.41 -14.91
N LYS A 315 6.59 -23.93 -15.80
CA LYS A 315 7.85 -23.28 -16.21
C LYS A 315 7.58 -21.86 -16.75
N PRO A 316 8.49 -20.89 -16.52
CA PRO A 316 8.41 -19.60 -17.18
C PRO A 316 8.65 -19.77 -18.69
N ALA A 317 7.79 -19.14 -19.50
CA ALA A 317 8.06 -18.91 -20.92
C ALA A 317 8.64 -17.50 -21.08
N GLU A 318 9.77 -17.38 -21.77
CA GLU A 318 10.31 -16.09 -22.18
C GLU A 318 9.51 -15.55 -23.38
N GLU A 319 8.48 -14.73 -23.12
CA GLU A 319 7.78 -13.99 -24.18
C GLU A 319 8.32 -12.56 -24.32
N ALA A 320 8.49 -12.14 -25.58
CA ALA A 320 9.21 -10.93 -25.94
C ALA A 320 8.45 -9.64 -25.61
N VAL A 321 9.16 -8.65 -25.09
CA VAL A 321 8.63 -7.30 -24.80
C VAL A 321 8.22 -6.60 -26.11
N SER A 322 6.91 -6.61 -26.39
CA SER A 322 6.31 -5.89 -27.51
C SER A 322 5.94 -4.44 -27.16
N LYS A 323 5.68 -3.62 -28.18
CA LYS A 323 5.69 -2.15 -28.11
C LYS A 323 4.44 -1.53 -27.48
N PRO A 324 4.55 -0.30 -26.90
CA PRO A 324 3.47 0.37 -26.18
C PRO A 324 2.47 1.10 -27.10
N GLU A 325 1.86 0.42 -28.07
CA GLU A 325 0.87 1.06 -28.99
C GLU A 325 -0.55 1.15 -28.37
N LYS A 326 -0.90 0.28 -27.42
CA LYS A 326 -2.29 0.15 -26.89
C LYS A 326 -2.75 1.27 -25.93
N THR A 327 -1.90 2.25 -25.61
CA THR A 327 -2.23 3.28 -24.59
C THR A 327 -3.05 4.46 -25.08
N GLU A 328 -3.24 4.63 -26.39
CA GLU A 328 -4.14 5.67 -26.93
C GLU A 328 -5.57 5.13 -27.11
N ASP A 329 -5.72 3.90 -27.65
CA ASP A 329 -7.01 3.22 -27.80
C ASP A 329 -7.78 3.12 -26.47
N LEU A 330 -7.08 2.79 -25.37
CA LEU A 330 -7.65 2.76 -24.03
C LEU A 330 -8.25 4.11 -23.61
N LYS A 331 -7.57 5.22 -23.88
CA LYS A 331 -8.05 6.57 -23.56
C LYS A 331 -9.22 6.98 -24.46
N ALA A 332 -9.23 6.57 -25.72
CA ALA A 332 -10.36 6.77 -26.62
C ALA A 332 -11.61 6.02 -26.12
N LEU A 333 -11.45 4.76 -25.72
CA LEU A 333 -12.51 3.90 -25.18
C LEU A 333 -13.08 4.43 -23.85
N GLU A 334 -12.23 4.90 -22.93
CA GLU A 334 -12.67 5.55 -21.69
C GLU A 334 -13.44 6.85 -21.97
N LYS A 335 -12.96 7.68 -22.89
CA LYS A 335 -13.63 8.93 -23.29
C LYS A 335 -15.02 8.66 -23.90
N GLU A 336 -15.17 7.61 -24.68
CA GLU A 336 -16.48 7.20 -25.22
C GLU A 336 -17.41 6.64 -24.13
N ARG A 337 -16.89 5.82 -23.21
CA ARG A 337 -17.63 5.34 -22.02
C ARG A 337 -18.17 6.52 -21.19
N MET A 338 -17.33 7.49 -20.85
CA MET A 338 -17.74 8.68 -20.09
C MET A 338 -18.79 9.51 -20.82
N LYS A 339 -18.70 9.62 -22.16
CA LYS A 339 -19.74 10.29 -22.97
C LYS A 339 -21.10 9.57 -22.87
N LYS A 340 -21.10 8.23 -22.90
CA LYS A 340 -22.32 7.41 -22.76
C LYS A 340 -22.93 7.53 -21.35
N VAL A 341 -22.10 7.49 -20.30
CA VAL A 341 -22.54 7.67 -18.90
C VAL A 341 -23.18 9.05 -18.67
N ASN A 342 -22.55 10.12 -19.16
CA ASN A 342 -23.11 11.48 -19.02
C ASN A 342 -24.41 11.67 -19.81
N SER A 343 -24.54 11.03 -20.98
CA SER A 343 -25.79 11.05 -21.76
C SER A 343 -26.94 10.40 -21.00
N TRP A 344 -26.70 9.25 -20.37
CA TRP A 344 -27.69 8.52 -19.57
C TRP A 344 -28.08 9.28 -18.30
N LEU A 345 -27.11 9.90 -17.60
CA LEU A 345 -27.37 10.75 -16.43
C LEU A 345 -28.31 11.92 -16.77
N ASN A 346 -28.10 12.60 -17.90
CA ASN A 346 -28.97 13.69 -18.34
C ASN A 346 -30.40 13.19 -18.64
N GLU A 347 -30.54 12.03 -19.31
CA GLU A 347 -31.84 11.41 -19.60
C GLU A 347 -32.62 11.07 -18.32
N VAL A 348 -31.93 10.58 -17.28
CA VAL A 348 -32.51 10.31 -15.95
C VAL A 348 -32.92 11.61 -15.24
N ILE A 349 -32.14 12.69 -15.38
CA ILE A 349 -32.46 14.00 -14.80
C ILE A 349 -33.71 14.60 -15.47
N GLU A 350 -33.86 14.51 -16.79
CA GLU A 350 -35.07 15.00 -17.46
C GLU A 350 -36.30 14.15 -17.14
N LYS A 351 -36.17 12.81 -17.13
CA LYS A 351 -37.25 11.90 -16.73
C LYS A 351 -37.68 12.04 -15.27
N THR A 352 -36.84 12.61 -14.40
CA THR A 352 -37.21 12.92 -13.00
C THR A 352 -37.71 14.35 -12.79
N ARG A 353 -37.44 15.28 -13.71
CA ARG A 353 -38.12 16.59 -13.79
C ARG A 353 -39.54 16.46 -14.35
N SER A 354 -39.69 15.78 -15.49
CA SER A 354 -40.98 15.51 -16.17
C SER A 354 -41.96 14.60 -15.39
N LYS A 355 -41.65 14.26 -14.13
CA LYS A 355 -42.53 13.56 -13.18
C LYS A 355 -42.88 14.40 -11.94
N LYS A 356 -42.47 15.68 -11.91
CA LYS A 356 -42.77 16.66 -10.86
C LYS A 356 -43.59 17.86 -11.35
N GLU A 357 -43.79 17.94 -12.67
CA GLU A 357 -44.76 18.77 -13.38
C GLU A 357 -45.94 17.88 -13.77
#